data_AF-A0A8T1XTG0-F1
#
_entry.id   AF-A0A8T1XTG0-F1
#
_cell.length_a   1.000
_cell.length_b   1.000
_cell.length_c   1.000
_cell.angle_alpha   90.00
_cell.angle_beta   90.00
_cell.angle_gamma   90.00
#
_symmetry.space_group_name_H-M   'P 1'
#
loop_
_entity.id
_entity.type
_entity.pdbx_description
1 polymer ?
#
loop_
_entity_poly.entity_id
_entity_poly.type
_entity_poly.pdbx_seq_one_letter_code
_entity_poly.pdbx_strand_id
1 'polypeptide(L)'
;MVVESLETEIDTAVRVVHLASSLCVKVQEKLHLPNGGHVKSKDDDSPVTVADFGVQAIVSWVLAEVFGDQNLSIVAEEDTETLSEADSLGLLGAVSNAVNDALSEAPKYGLPKPDKPLGSTEILKAISRCNSVGGPKGRHWVLDPVDGTLGFVRGDQYAVALALIENGKVLLGVLGCPNYPVKKECLSNGCNQAMKTKSVAGSVSKGCVMYAKRGSGQAWMQPLIVGGIPESATLLKVSSVDDPALATVCEPVERANSNHLFTAGLANSMGVRKQPMRVYSMVKYAAIARGDAEVFMKFAQSSYKEKIWDHAAGVVIVEEAGGVVTDAGGRNLDFSKGVYLEGLDRGIIACSGQVLHEKIIGAVYASWESSSL
;
A
#
# COMPACT_ATOMS: atom_id res chain seq x y z
N MET A 1 4.25 19.92 24.40
CA MET A 1 3.94 18.52 24.05
C MET A 1 5.26 17.80 23.96
N VAL A 2 5.46 16.77 24.78
CA VAL A 2 6.58 15.83 24.58
C VAL A 2 6.31 15.17 23.23
N VAL A 3 7.15 15.42 22.23
CA VAL A 3 7.09 14.68 20.97
C VAL A 3 7.53 13.27 21.33
N GLU A 4 6.58 12.35 21.45
CA GLU A 4 6.90 10.95 21.65
C GLU A 4 7.74 10.47 20.47
N SER A 5 8.88 9.85 20.77
CA SER A 5 9.84 9.41 19.77
C SER A 5 9.31 8.17 19.06
N LEU A 6 8.74 8.33 17.85
CA LEU A 6 8.23 7.22 17.02
C LEU A 6 9.32 6.36 16.33
N GLU A 7 10.55 6.40 16.85
CA GLU A 7 11.70 5.75 16.23
C GLU A 7 11.57 4.21 16.30
N THR A 8 11.05 3.67 17.41
CA THR A 8 10.81 2.23 17.54
C THR A 8 9.68 1.77 16.63
N GLU A 9 8.60 2.55 16.53
CA GLU A 9 7.46 2.28 15.66
C GLU A 9 7.86 2.25 14.20
N ILE A 10 8.58 3.27 13.71
CA ILE A 10 8.99 3.32 12.31
C ILE A 10 10.01 2.25 11.97
N ASP A 11 11.00 1.99 12.83
CA ASP A 11 12.00 0.94 12.62
C ASP A 11 11.34 -0.44 12.57
N THR A 12 10.44 -0.74 13.52
CA THR A 12 9.68 -2.00 13.54
C THR A 12 8.80 -2.14 12.29
N ALA A 13 8.08 -1.08 11.91
CA ALA A 13 7.21 -1.07 10.74
C ALA A 13 8.00 -1.30 9.43
N VAL A 14 9.15 -0.65 9.26
CA VAL A 14 10.01 -0.83 8.09
C VAL A 14 10.52 -2.28 8.02
N ARG A 15 11.03 -2.81 9.13
CA ARG A 15 11.56 -4.19 9.20
C ARG A 15 10.48 -5.23 8.92
N VAL A 16 9.30 -5.10 9.52
CA VAL A 16 8.22 -6.07 9.35
C VAL A 16 7.64 -6.02 7.94
N VAL A 17 7.61 -4.85 7.30
CA VAL A 17 7.18 -4.73 5.89
C VAL A 17 8.22 -5.33 4.94
N HIS A 18 9.54 -5.25 5.22
CA HIS A 18 10.55 -6.00 4.46
C HIS A 18 10.32 -7.52 4.57
N LEU A 19 10.10 -8.03 5.79
CA LEU A 19 9.82 -9.44 6.02
C LEU A 19 8.52 -9.90 5.31
N ALA A 20 7.44 -9.14 5.46
CA ALA A 20 6.15 -9.40 4.81
C ALA A 20 6.27 -9.37 3.28
N SER A 21 6.99 -8.38 2.73
CA SER A 21 7.27 -8.29 1.29
C SER A 21 8.05 -9.50 0.79
N SER A 22 9.00 -10.02 1.59
CA SER A 22 9.73 -11.24 1.26
C SER A 22 8.82 -12.47 1.22
N LEU A 23 7.84 -12.58 2.12
CA LEU A 23 6.79 -13.61 2.05
C LEU A 23 6.00 -13.48 0.75
N CYS A 24 5.54 -12.27 0.41
CA CYS A 24 4.75 -12.06 -0.81
C CYS A 24 5.50 -12.47 -2.07
N VAL A 25 6.81 -12.15 -2.18
CA VAL A 25 7.64 -12.61 -3.31
C VAL A 25 7.64 -14.13 -3.41
N LYS A 26 7.90 -14.83 -2.29
CA LYS A 26 7.94 -16.31 -2.26
C LYS A 26 6.57 -16.93 -2.61
N VAL A 27 5.47 -16.33 -2.14
CA VAL A 27 4.11 -16.81 -2.44
C VAL A 27 3.73 -16.55 -3.89
N GLN A 28 4.04 -15.37 -4.43
CA GLN A 28 3.77 -15.02 -5.83
C GLN A 28 4.53 -15.93 -6.80
N GLU A 29 5.78 -16.27 -6.50
CA GLU A 29 6.56 -17.23 -7.30
C GLU A 29 5.92 -18.62 -7.33
N LYS A 30 5.37 -19.08 -6.21
CA LYS A 30 4.65 -20.36 -6.12
C LYS A 30 3.33 -20.34 -6.89
N LEU A 31 2.57 -19.23 -6.85
CA LEU A 31 1.29 -19.10 -7.56
C LEU A 31 1.38 -19.34 -9.07
N HIS A 32 2.52 -19.03 -9.69
CA HIS A 32 2.73 -19.21 -11.12
C HIS A 32 3.22 -20.62 -11.50
N LEU A 33 3.35 -21.53 -10.53
CA LEU A 33 3.66 -22.94 -10.79
C LEU A 33 2.38 -23.74 -11.09
N PRO A 34 2.42 -24.80 -11.93
CA PRO A 34 1.24 -25.54 -12.40
C PRO A 34 0.29 -26.09 -11.33
N ASN A 35 0.75 -26.24 -10.07
CA ASN A 35 -0.02 -26.76 -8.93
C ASN A 35 0.14 -25.88 -7.65
N GLY A 36 0.58 -24.63 -7.78
CA GLY A 36 1.22 -23.90 -6.66
C GLY A 36 0.38 -22.84 -5.94
N GLY A 37 -0.95 -22.82 -6.08
CA GLY A 37 -1.77 -21.70 -5.60
C GLY A 37 -3.01 -22.06 -4.80
N HIS A 38 -3.22 -21.34 -3.70
CA HIS A 38 -4.53 -21.21 -3.06
C HIS A 38 -5.00 -19.76 -3.25
N VAL A 39 -5.93 -19.57 -4.19
CA VAL A 39 -6.65 -18.31 -4.41
C VAL A 39 -8.11 -18.58 -4.12
N LYS A 40 -8.70 -17.82 -3.19
CA LYS A 40 -10.15 -17.83 -2.93
C LYS A 40 -10.74 -16.50 -3.38
N SER A 41 -12.05 -16.48 -3.61
CA SER A 41 -12.81 -15.24 -3.80
C SER A 41 -13.53 -14.89 -2.50
N LYS A 42 -13.59 -13.61 -2.15
CA LYS A 42 -14.43 -13.05 -1.08
C LYS A 42 -15.88 -12.89 -1.58
N ASP A 43 -16.77 -12.46 -0.69
CA ASP A 43 -18.19 -12.23 -0.99
C ASP A 43 -18.45 -11.18 -2.08
N ASP A 44 -17.50 -10.26 -2.30
CA ASP A 44 -17.55 -9.22 -3.34
C ASP A 44 -16.79 -9.62 -4.63
N ASP A 45 -16.52 -10.91 -4.82
CA ASP A 45 -15.74 -11.51 -5.92
C ASP A 45 -14.27 -11.08 -5.97
N SER A 46 -13.78 -10.31 -5.00
CA SER A 46 -12.36 -9.95 -4.93
C SER A 46 -11.50 -11.16 -4.53
N PRO A 47 -10.28 -11.33 -5.07
CA PRO A 47 -9.42 -12.44 -4.72
C PRO A 47 -8.75 -12.23 -3.35
N VAL A 48 -8.53 -13.33 -2.61
CA VAL A 48 -7.71 -13.40 -1.40
C VAL A 48 -6.79 -14.62 -1.48
N THR A 49 -5.56 -14.50 -1.00
CA THR A 49 -4.52 -15.52 -1.12
C THR A 49 -3.84 -15.84 0.21
N VAL A 50 -2.93 -16.83 0.18
CA VAL A 50 -2.03 -17.15 1.29
C VAL A 50 -1.20 -15.92 1.74
N ALA A 51 -0.89 -15.01 0.81
CA ALA A 51 -0.09 -13.82 1.13
C ALA A 51 -0.89 -12.85 2.01
N ASP A 52 -2.16 -12.61 1.72
CA ASP A 52 -3.03 -11.68 2.44
C ASP A 52 -3.12 -12.07 3.94
N PHE A 53 -3.49 -13.32 4.22
CA PHE A 53 -3.54 -13.84 5.59
C PHE A 53 -2.14 -13.96 6.23
N GLY A 54 -1.13 -14.35 5.45
CA GLY A 54 0.22 -14.54 5.95
C GLY A 54 0.88 -13.24 6.40
N VAL A 55 0.75 -12.17 5.61
CA VAL A 55 1.23 -10.83 5.96
C VAL A 55 0.49 -10.31 7.18
N GLN A 56 -0.85 -10.43 7.22
CA GLN A 56 -1.64 -9.98 8.36
C GLN A 56 -1.23 -10.68 9.65
N ALA A 57 -1.02 -12.00 9.61
CA ALA A 57 -0.55 -12.76 10.77
C ALA A 57 0.85 -12.33 11.23
N ILE A 58 1.81 -12.17 10.31
CA ILE A 58 3.20 -11.77 10.64
C ILE A 58 3.23 -10.38 11.25
N VAL A 59 2.59 -9.40 10.60
CA VAL A 59 2.57 -8.02 11.06
C VAL A 59 1.91 -7.94 12.44
N SER A 60 0.75 -8.57 12.62
CA SER A 60 0.06 -8.61 13.90
C SER A 60 0.88 -9.27 15.00
N TRP A 61 1.54 -10.40 14.70
CA TRP A 61 2.36 -11.12 15.67
C TRP A 61 3.59 -10.29 16.07
N VAL A 62 4.35 -9.77 15.11
CA VAL A 62 5.55 -8.94 15.40
C VAL A 62 5.19 -7.69 16.19
N LEU A 63 4.12 -6.98 15.81
CA LEU A 63 3.68 -5.81 16.55
C LEU A 63 3.24 -6.16 17.98
N ALA A 64 2.61 -7.31 18.20
CA ALA A 64 2.22 -7.76 19.53
C ALA A 64 3.42 -8.10 20.41
N GLU A 65 4.48 -8.69 19.84
CA GLU A 65 5.71 -8.98 20.55
C GLU A 65 6.49 -7.71 20.92
N VAL A 66 6.50 -6.70 20.06
CA VAL A 66 7.27 -5.45 20.28
C VAL A 66 6.51 -4.45 21.17
N PHE A 67 5.20 -4.30 20.96
CA PHE A 67 4.39 -3.25 21.62
C PHE A 67 3.42 -3.79 22.68
N GLY A 68 3.31 -5.11 22.83
CA GLY A 68 2.44 -5.77 23.79
C GLY A 68 1.00 -6.01 23.29
N ASP A 69 0.48 -7.21 23.54
CA ASP A 69 -0.83 -7.68 23.06
C ASP A 69 -2.01 -6.81 23.54
N GLN A 70 -1.98 -6.30 24.78
CA GLN A 70 -3.12 -5.64 25.42
C GLN A 70 -3.44 -4.23 24.89
N ASN A 71 -2.45 -3.53 24.34
CA ASN A 71 -2.58 -2.16 23.86
C ASN A 71 -2.59 -2.06 22.33
N LEU A 72 -2.50 -3.20 21.64
CA LEU A 72 -2.38 -3.24 20.20
C LEU A 72 -3.75 -3.19 19.55
N SER A 73 -3.98 -2.14 18.77
CA SER A 73 -5.15 -2.01 17.92
C SER A 73 -4.71 -2.00 16.47
N ILE A 74 -5.26 -2.91 15.65
CA ILE A 74 -4.94 -3.02 14.23
C ILE A 74 -6.25 -3.05 13.44
N VAL A 75 -6.40 -2.12 12.51
CA VAL A 75 -7.42 -2.13 11.46
C VAL A 75 -6.80 -2.84 10.26
N ALA A 76 -7.38 -3.93 9.78
CA ALA A 76 -6.89 -4.61 8.59
C ALA A 76 -8.03 -5.11 7.70
N GLU A 77 -7.68 -5.48 6.47
CA GLU A 77 -8.65 -5.90 5.47
C GLU A 77 -9.25 -7.29 5.71
N GLU A 78 -8.44 -8.26 6.12
CA GLU A 78 -8.88 -9.66 6.17
C GLU A 78 -9.45 -10.02 7.54
N ASP A 79 -10.44 -10.91 7.56
CA ASP A 79 -10.96 -11.51 8.79
C ASP A 79 -10.68 -13.02 8.86
N THR A 80 -11.08 -13.66 9.95
CA THR A 80 -10.89 -15.11 10.13
C THR A 80 -12.03 -15.94 9.57
N GLU A 81 -13.13 -15.36 9.09
CA GLU A 81 -14.32 -16.09 8.66
C GLU A 81 -13.98 -17.00 7.48
N THR A 82 -13.26 -16.47 6.48
CA THR A 82 -12.81 -17.23 5.31
C THR A 82 -11.91 -18.42 5.67
N LEU A 83 -11.14 -18.33 6.76
CA LEU A 83 -10.22 -19.38 7.21
C LEU A 83 -10.87 -20.41 8.15
N SER A 84 -12.04 -20.08 8.72
CA SER A 84 -12.72 -20.89 9.73
C SER A 84 -13.69 -21.92 9.13
N GLU A 85 -13.94 -21.84 7.82
CA GLU A 85 -14.80 -22.80 7.10
C GLU A 85 -14.16 -24.19 6.98
N ALA A 86 -14.98 -25.25 6.99
CA ALA A 86 -14.51 -26.63 6.94
C ALA A 86 -13.66 -26.94 5.68
N ASP A 87 -13.93 -26.26 4.57
CA ASP A 87 -13.21 -26.39 3.30
C ASP A 87 -11.89 -25.57 3.24
N SER A 88 -11.54 -24.85 4.31
CA SER A 88 -10.34 -24.00 4.39
C SER A 88 -9.12 -24.66 5.02
N LEU A 89 -9.19 -25.94 5.42
CA LEU A 89 -8.07 -26.66 6.06
C LEU A 89 -6.77 -26.61 5.24
N GLY A 90 -6.88 -26.74 3.91
CA GLY A 90 -5.72 -26.63 3.01
C GLY A 90 -5.13 -25.23 2.96
N LEU A 91 -5.98 -24.20 2.94
CA LEU A 91 -5.56 -22.79 2.93
C LEU A 91 -4.89 -22.42 4.26
N LEU A 92 -5.50 -22.79 5.40
CA LEU A 92 -4.92 -22.54 6.72
C LEU A 92 -3.58 -23.24 6.90
N GLY A 93 -3.42 -24.47 6.39
CA GLY A 93 -2.13 -25.17 6.36
C GLY A 93 -1.08 -24.42 5.52
N ALA A 94 -1.46 -23.91 4.34
CA ALA A 94 -0.56 -23.13 3.49
C ALA A 94 -0.15 -21.80 4.13
N VAL A 95 -1.10 -21.08 4.74
CA VAL A 95 -0.84 -19.87 5.54
C VAL A 95 0.10 -20.20 6.69
N SER A 96 -0.16 -21.28 7.43
CA SER A 96 0.68 -21.67 8.57
C SER A 96 2.12 -21.95 8.18
N ASN A 97 2.32 -22.65 7.06
CA ASN A 97 3.66 -22.90 6.55
C ASN A 97 4.35 -21.59 6.12
N ALA A 98 3.66 -20.74 5.36
CA ALA A 98 4.22 -19.48 4.88
C ALA A 98 4.60 -18.52 6.03
N VAL A 99 3.75 -18.41 7.06
CA VAL A 99 4.00 -17.59 8.26
C VAL A 99 5.21 -18.11 9.03
N ASN A 100 5.28 -19.42 9.30
CA ASN A 100 6.38 -20.00 10.05
C ASN A 100 7.71 -19.92 9.29
N ASP A 101 7.70 -20.15 7.97
CA ASP A 101 8.87 -19.98 7.12
C ASP A 101 9.40 -18.54 7.20
N ALA A 102 8.52 -17.55 7.11
CA ALA A 102 8.89 -16.13 7.22
C ALA A 102 9.39 -15.77 8.63
N LEU A 103 8.66 -16.13 9.69
CA LEU A 103 9.06 -15.84 11.07
C LEU A 103 10.39 -16.52 11.46
N SER A 104 10.74 -17.65 10.84
CA SER A 104 12.07 -18.25 11.02
C SER A 104 13.21 -17.35 10.52
N GLU A 105 12.93 -16.49 9.53
CA GLU A 105 13.86 -15.52 8.96
C GLU A 105 13.78 -14.13 9.63
N ALA A 106 12.81 -13.89 10.51
CA ALA A 106 12.63 -12.61 11.22
C ALA A 106 13.91 -12.05 11.87
N PRO A 107 14.81 -12.87 12.48
CA PRO A 107 16.07 -12.36 13.05
C PRO A 107 17.01 -11.75 12.01
N LYS A 108 16.94 -12.16 10.73
CA LYS A 108 17.72 -11.55 9.63
C LYS A 108 17.29 -10.09 9.39
N TYR A 109 16.09 -9.73 9.82
CA TYR A 109 15.54 -8.38 9.78
C TYR A 109 15.66 -7.66 11.13
N GLY A 110 16.28 -8.27 12.15
CA GLY A 110 16.34 -7.71 13.51
C GLY A 110 14.98 -7.73 14.23
N LEU A 111 14.08 -8.64 13.85
CA LEU A 111 12.76 -8.80 14.46
C LEU A 111 12.72 -10.01 15.40
N PRO A 112 11.78 -10.05 16.37
CA PRO A 112 11.56 -11.22 17.21
C PRO A 112 11.17 -12.44 16.35
N LYS A 113 11.47 -13.63 16.88
CA LYS A 113 11.01 -14.92 16.33
C LYS A 113 10.36 -15.74 17.45
N PRO A 114 9.37 -16.58 17.13
CA PRO A 114 8.80 -17.46 18.13
C PRO A 114 9.78 -18.57 18.51
N ASP A 115 9.75 -19.02 19.76
CA ASP A 115 10.61 -20.12 20.26
C ASP A 115 10.31 -21.46 19.56
N LYS A 116 9.05 -21.65 19.17
CA LYS A 116 8.55 -22.81 18.43
C LYS A 116 7.67 -22.32 17.27
N PRO A 117 7.54 -23.10 16.18
CA PRO A 117 6.60 -22.78 15.12
C PRO A 117 5.18 -22.57 15.69
N LEU A 118 4.51 -21.53 15.24
CA LEU A 118 3.14 -21.20 15.63
C LEU A 118 2.18 -22.26 15.09
N GLY A 119 1.32 -22.78 15.96
CA GLY A 119 0.21 -23.63 15.57
C GLY A 119 -0.94 -22.83 14.95
N SER A 120 -1.89 -23.55 14.33
CA SER A 120 -3.03 -22.93 13.65
C SER A 120 -3.85 -22.00 14.55
N THR A 121 -4.00 -22.34 15.83
CA THR A 121 -4.71 -21.50 16.81
C THR A 121 -4.00 -20.18 17.08
N GLU A 122 -2.68 -20.17 17.14
CA GLU A 122 -1.88 -18.96 17.37
C GLU A 122 -1.89 -18.05 16.14
N ILE A 123 -1.87 -18.64 14.93
CA ILE A 123 -2.00 -17.91 13.67
C ILE A 123 -3.40 -17.28 13.55
N LEU A 124 -4.45 -18.05 13.83
CA LEU A 124 -5.82 -17.51 13.85
C LEU A 124 -5.98 -16.41 14.89
N LYS A 125 -5.37 -16.54 16.08
CA LYS A 125 -5.32 -15.46 17.09
C LYS A 125 -4.62 -14.22 16.56
N ALA A 126 -3.52 -14.37 15.83
CA ALA A 126 -2.81 -13.23 15.24
C ALA A 126 -3.68 -12.50 14.20
N ILE A 127 -4.37 -13.23 13.34
CA ILE A 127 -5.28 -12.65 12.34
C ILE A 127 -6.49 -11.98 13.02
N SER A 128 -7.11 -12.65 14.00
CA SER A 128 -8.32 -12.14 14.69
C SER A 128 -8.07 -10.89 15.56
N ARG A 129 -6.81 -10.62 15.93
CA ARG A 129 -6.41 -9.35 16.57
C ARG A 129 -6.64 -8.13 15.68
N CYS A 130 -6.66 -8.32 14.35
CA CYS A 130 -6.84 -7.24 13.39
C CYS A 130 -8.30 -6.86 13.17
N ASN A 131 -9.07 -6.73 14.24
CA ASN A 131 -10.52 -6.50 14.22
C ASN A 131 -10.91 -5.07 14.66
N SER A 132 -9.96 -4.15 14.74
CA SER A 132 -10.26 -2.77 15.11
C SER A 132 -11.04 -2.07 14.01
N VAL A 133 -12.00 -1.25 14.42
CA VAL A 133 -12.76 -0.38 13.50
C VAL A 133 -12.13 1.01 13.35
N GLY A 134 -10.98 1.26 14.00
CA GLY A 134 -10.32 2.57 14.05
C GLY A 134 -11.14 3.59 14.83
N GLY A 135 -11.02 4.87 14.45
CA GLY A 135 -11.85 5.95 14.99
C GLY A 135 -11.08 7.21 15.38
N PRO A 136 -11.74 8.15 16.08
CA PRO A 136 -11.22 9.49 16.30
C PRO A 136 -10.25 9.62 17.47
N LYS A 137 -10.08 8.57 18.29
CA LYS A 137 -9.28 8.60 19.51
C LYS A 137 -8.44 7.36 19.63
N GLY A 138 -7.25 7.52 20.21
CA GLY A 138 -6.33 6.41 20.45
C GLY A 138 -5.39 6.19 19.28
N ARG A 139 -4.55 5.17 19.42
CA ARG A 139 -3.51 4.79 18.47
C ARG A 139 -3.88 3.45 17.83
N HIS A 140 -3.89 3.42 16.51
CA HIS A 140 -4.25 2.25 15.72
C HIS A 140 -3.24 2.06 14.59
N TRP A 141 -2.74 0.85 14.43
CA TRP A 141 -2.10 0.43 13.20
C TRP A 141 -3.16 0.18 12.13
N VAL A 142 -2.84 0.49 10.89
CA VAL A 142 -3.69 0.28 9.72
C VAL A 142 -2.90 -0.51 8.70
N LEU A 143 -3.39 -1.68 8.31
CA LEU A 143 -2.70 -2.63 7.45
C LEU A 143 -3.57 -3.01 6.25
N ASP A 144 -3.01 -2.82 5.06
CA ASP A 144 -3.42 -3.60 3.89
C ASP A 144 -2.34 -4.66 3.64
N PRO A 145 -2.64 -5.96 3.85
CA PRO A 145 -1.64 -7.00 3.72
C PRO A 145 -1.16 -7.20 2.28
N VAL A 146 -2.05 -7.03 1.29
CA VAL A 146 -1.72 -7.12 -0.15
C VAL A 146 -2.65 -6.18 -0.92
N ASP A 147 -2.31 -4.89 -0.96
CA ASP A 147 -3.06 -3.94 -1.76
C ASP A 147 -2.89 -4.26 -3.25
N GLY A 148 -4.00 -4.44 -3.94
CA GLY A 148 -4.05 -4.86 -5.34
C GLY A 148 -3.84 -6.37 -5.51
N THR A 149 -4.54 -7.20 -4.74
CA THR A 149 -4.48 -8.68 -4.82
C THR A 149 -4.70 -9.21 -6.25
N LEU A 150 -5.51 -8.55 -7.08
CA LEU A 150 -5.64 -8.89 -8.50
C LEU A 150 -4.32 -8.71 -9.28
N GLY A 151 -3.60 -7.63 -9.02
CA GLY A 151 -2.26 -7.40 -9.55
C GLY A 151 -1.26 -8.44 -9.04
N PHE A 152 -1.35 -8.79 -7.75
CA PHE A 152 -0.55 -9.86 -7.14
C PHE A 152 -0.75 -11.21 -7.85
N VAL A 153 -1.98 -11.66 -8.04
CA VAL A 153 -2.31 -12.93 -8.71
C VAL A 153 -1.83 -12.95 -10.17
N ARG A 154 -1.81 -11.79 -10.85
CA ARG A 154 -1.35 -11.66 -12.25
C ARG A 154 0.17 -11.59 -12.42
N GLY A 155 0.92 -11.47 -11.32
CA GLY A 155 2.36 -11.19 -11.39
C GLY A 155 2.69 -9.71 -11.67
N ASP A 156 1.70 -8.82 -11.59
CA ASP A 156 1.82 -7.39 -11.79
C ASP A 156 2.22 -6.67 -10.47
N GLN A 157 2.02 -5.36 -10.40
CA GLN A 157 2.28 -4.53 -9.23
C GLN A 157 1.27 -4.81 -8.11
N TYR A 158 1.76 -4.78 -6.87
CA TYR A 158 1.00 -4.85 -5.63
C TYR A 158 1.85 -4.19 -4.52
N ALA A 159 1.26 -3.96 -3.35
CA ALA A 159 2.00 -3.44 -2.21
C ALA A 159 1.57 -4.07 -0.89
N VAL A 160 2.47 -4.04 0.09
CA VAL A 160 2.17 -4.27 1.51
C VAL A 160 2.17 -2.89 2.17
N ALA A 161 1.08 -2.47 2.79
CA ALA A 161 0.96 -1.12 3.33
C ALA A 161 0.65 -1.12 4.82
N LEU A 162 1.50 -0.44 5.59
CA LEU A 162 1.35 -0.32 7.03
C LEU A 162 1.45 1.16 7.43
N ALA A 163 0.49 1.62 8.22
CA ALA A 163 0.49 2.98 8.77
C ALA A 163 0.17 2.96 10.26
N LEU A 164 0.59 4.02 10.96
CA LEU A 164 0.19 4.30 12.34
C LEU A 164 -0.67 5.55 12.35
N ILE A 165 -1.85 5.45 12.93
CA ILE A 165 -2.80 6.56 13.09
C ILE A 165 -2.99 6.83 14.57
N GLU A 166 -2.92 8.09 14.97
CA GLU A 166 -3.24 8.53 16.32
C GLU A 166 -4.21 9.70 16.29
N ASN A 167 -5.34 9.57 16.99
CA ASN A 167 -6.38 10.59 17.06
C ASN A 167 -6.80 11.11 15.66
N GLY A 168 -6.98 10.19 14.71
CA GLY A 168 -7.36 10.48 13.33
C GLY A 168 -6.25 11.06 12.44
N LYS A 169 -5.01 11.16 12.93
CA LYS A 169 -3.86 11.66 12.15
C LYS A 169 -2.89 10.53 11.84
N VAL A 170 -2.54 10.36 10.56
CA VAL A 170 -1.47 9.44 10.16
C VAL A 170 -0.13 9.99 10.65
N LEU A 171 0.57 9.23 11.50
CA LEU A 171 1.85 9.61 12.09
C LEU A 171 3.04 9.09 11.30
N LEU A 172 2.93 7.89 10.73
CA LEU A 172 3.93 7.30 9.85
C LEU A 172 3.28 6.33 8.87
N GLY A 173 3.99 6.04 7.79
CA GLY A 173 3.56 5.12 6.74
C GLY A 173 4.74 4.36 6.17
N VAL A 174 4.53 3.10 5.85
CA VAL A 174 5.49 2.18 5.24
C VAL A 174 4.79 1.43 4.11
N LEU A 175 5.40 1.39 2.95
CA LEU A 175 4.87 0.77 1.75
C LEU A 175 5.93 -0.14 1.12
N GLY A 176 5.73 -1.44 1.20
CA GLY A 176 6.54 -2.44 0.49
C GLY A 176 5.98 -2.64 -0.91
N CYS A 177 6.79 -2.42 -1.95
CA CYS A 177 6.42 -2.56 -3.36
C CYS A 177 7.33 -3.61 -4.03
N PRO A 178 7.07 -4.92 -3.89
CA PRO A 178 8.05 -5.96 -4.24
C PRO A 178 8.33 -6.09 -5.74
N ASN A 179 7.37 -5.70 -6.59
CA ASN A 179 7.53 -5.71 -8.04
C ASN A 179 7.89 -4.33 -8.63
N TYR A 180 8.04 -3.30 -7.81
CA TYR A 180 8.33 -1.96 -8.29
C TYR A 180 9.80 -1.83 -8.71
N PRO A 181 10.12 -1.31 -9.91
CA PRO A 181 11.49 -1.29 -10.39
C PRO A 181 12.34 -0.33 -9.56
N VAL A 182 13.54 -0.74 -9.16
CA VAL A 182 14.46 0.11 -8.37
C VAL A 182 15.07 1.22 -9.23
N LYS A 183 15.25 0.97 -10.53
CA LYS A 183 15.82 1.91 -11.51
C LYS A 183 14.74 2.62 -12.31
N LYS A 184 14.90 3.95 -12.50
CA LYS A 184 13.94 4.83 -13.17
C LYS A 184 13.78 4.48 -14.66
N GLU A 185 14.86 4.04 -15.28
CA GLU A 185 14.94 3.70 -16.71
C GLU A 185 14.07 2.48 -17.09
N CYS A 186 13.66 1.69 -16.10
CA CYS A 186 12.75 0.57 -16.31
C CYS A 186 11.29 1.02 -16.52
N LEU A 187 10.94 2.27 -16.18
CA LEU A 187 9.59 2.81 -16.38
C LEU A 187 9.44 3.55 -17.72
N SER A 188 10.54 4.01 -18.33
CA SER A 188 10.51 4.86 -19.54
C SER A 188 10.23 4.11 -20.85
N ASN A 189 10.37 2.79 -20.90
CA ASN A 189 10.15 1.99 -22.13
C ASN A 189 8.71 1.48 -22.30
N GLY A 190 7.74 2.16 -21.67
CA GLY A 190 6.39 1.66 -21.51
C GLY A 190 6.38 0.55 -20.46
N CYS A 191 5.58 0.72 -19.40
CA CYS A 191 5.44 -0.23 -18.30
C CYS A 191 5.44 -1.70 -18.77
N ASN A 192 4.79 -2.01 -19.90
CA ASN A 192 4.59 -3.38 -20.36
C ASN A 192 5.85 -4.16 -20.78
N GLN A 193 6.98 -3.51 -21.13
CA GLN A 193 8.11 -4.20 -21.76
C GLN A 193 9.28 -4.51 -20.79
N ALA A 194 9.53 -3.64 -19.81
CA ALA A 194 10.49 -3.94 -18.74
C ALA A 194 9.96 -4.98 -17.72
N MET A 195 8.65 -5.22 -17.73
CA MET A 195 7.94 -6.15 -16.83
C MET A 195 8.06 -7.64 -17.22
N LYS A 196 8.65 -7.97 -18.38
CA LYS A 196 8.82 -9.38 -18.86
C LYS A 196 10.25 -9.89 -18.87
N THR A 197 11.24 -9.04 -18.64
CA THR A 197 12.64 -9.48 -18.58
C THR A 197 12.92 -10.17 -17.26
N LYS A 198 13.18 -11.48 -17.31
CA LYS A 198 13.71 -12.26 -16.20
C LYS A 198 14.94 -11.54 -15.64
N SER A 199 14.93 -11.31 -14.32
CA SER A 199 16.07 -10.82 -13.56
C SER A 199 17.29 -11.68 -13.88
N VAL A 200 18.38 -11.07 -14.34
CA VAL A 200 19.67 -11.75 -14.39
C VAL A 200 20.10 -12.01 -12.95
N ALA A 201 20.44 -13.25 -12.63
CA ALA A 201 20.84 -13.66 -11.28
C ALA A 201 21.94 -12.73 -10.73
N GLY A 202 21.67 -12.10 -9.58
CA GLY A 202 22.62 -11.23 -8.87
C GLY A 202 22.41 -9.71 -9.00
N SER A 203 21.39 -9.24 -9.74
CA SER A 203 21.02 -7.82 -9.77
C SER A 203 19.73 -7.57 -8.99
N VAL A 204 19.74 -6.68 -7.99
CA VAL A 204 18.53 -6.19 -7.29
C VAL A 204 17.75 -5.30 -8.26
N SER A 205 17.08 -5.92 -9.23
CA SER A 205 16.48 -5.19 -10.36
C SER A 205 15.06 -4.69 -10.08
N LYS A 206 14.40 -5.16 -9.01
CA LYS A 206 13.05 -4.76 -8.59
C LYS A 206 12.83 -5.02 -7.10
N GLY A 207 11.90 -4.28 -6.51
CA GLY A 207 11.50 -4.36 -5.12
C GLY A 207 12.06 -3.23 -4.28
N CYS A 208 11.20 -2.54 -3.54
CA CYS A 208 11.61 -1.53 -2.57
C CYS A 208 10.62 -1.42 -1.41
N VAL A 209 11.05 -0.83 -0.31
CA VAL A 209 10.23 -0.39 0.81
C VAL A 209 10.39 1.12 0.96
N MET A 210 9.28 1.85 0.90
CA MET A 210 9.24 3.30 1.09
C MET A 210 8.63 3.61 2.45
N TYR A 211 9.10 4.65 3.13
CA TYR A 211 8.57 5.03 4.43
C TYR A 211 8.75 6.51 4.74
N ALA A 212 7.89 7.03 5.61
CA ALA A 212 7.96 8.40 6.08
C ALA A 212 7.35 8.55 7.49
N LYS A 213 7.86 9.53 8.23
CA LYS A 213 7.31 9.99 9.51
C LYS A 213 6.74 11.38 9.31
N ARG A 214 5.50 11.61 9.73
CA ARG A 214 4.85 12.91 9.60
C ARG A 214 5.67 14.00 10.30
N GLY A 215 5.87 15.12 9.61
CA GLY A 215 6.63 16.27 10.08
C GLY A 215 8.15 16.14 10.01
N SER A 216 8.69 15.08 9.39
CA SER A 216 10.14 14.96 9.15
C SER A 216 10.62 15.83 7.99
N GLY A 217 9.73 16.17 7.06
CA GLY A 217 10.05 16.75 5.75
C GLY A 217 10.82 15.78 4.84
N GLN A 218 10.78 14.48 5.15
CA GLN A 218 11.61 13.46 4.52
C GLN A 218 10.89 12.12 4.40
N ALA A 219 10.78 11.64 3.16
CA ALA A 219 10.42 10.26 2.84
C ALA A 219 11.65 9.50 2.31
N TRP A 220 11.72 8.20 2.57
CA TRP A 220 12.89 7.37 2.30
C TRP A 220 12.48 6.12 1.51
N MET A 221 13.42 5.58 0.75
CA MET A 221 13.28 4.32 0.01
C MET A 221 14.48 3.42 0.26
N GLN A 222 14.21 2.15 0.49
CA GLN A 222 15.16 1.07 0.70
C GLN A 222 14.94 -0.01 -0.35
N PRO A 223 15.98 -0.57 -1.00
CA PRO A 223 15.78 -1.71 -1.90
C PRO A 223 15.31 -2.94 -1.11
N LEU A 224 14.41 -3.73 -1.68
CA LEU A 224 13.93 -4.96 -1.05
C LEU A 224 14.99 -6.05 -1.20
N ILE A 225 15.42 -6.62 -0.08
CA ILE A 225 16.35 -7.77 -0.05
C ILE A 225 15.60 -8.96 0.53
N VAL A 226 15.39 -10.00 -0.29
CA VAL A 226 14.78 -11.24 0.17
C VAL A 226 15.75 -11.93 1.13
N GLY A 227 15.37 -11.99 2.41
CA GLY A 227 16.17 -12.59 3.48
C GLY A 227 17.18 -11.65 4.12
N GLY A 228 17.01 -10.33 4.04
CA GLY A 228 17.88 -9.36 4.70
C GLY A 228 17.37 -7.92 4.67
N ILE A 229 18.12 -7.01 5.28
CA ILE A 229 17.83 -5.56 5.29
C ILE A 229 18.92 -4.83 4.51
N PRO A 230 18.56 -3.81 3.70
CA PRO A 230 19.55 -3.00 3.01
C PRO A 230 20.36 -2.12 3.94
N GLU A 231 21.62 -1.88 3.57
CA GLU A 231 22.55 -1.07 4.35
C GLU A 231 22.30 0.44 4.25
N SER A 232 21.53 0.88 3.24
CA SER A 232 21.28 2.30 2.99
C SER A 232 19.86 2.57 2.49
N ALA A 233 19.42 3.79 2.74
CA ALA A 233 18.17 4.35 2.24
C ALA A 233 18.47 5.58 1.37
N THR A 234 17.67 5.78 0.32
CA THR A 234 17.72 6.98 -0.54
C THR A 234 16.56 7.90 -0.21
N LEU A 235 16.81 9.20 -0.15
CA LEU A 235 15.76 10.19 0.03
C LEU A 235 14.85 10.23 -1.20
N LEU A 236 13.54 10.18 -0.96
CA LEU A 236 12.52 10.37 -1.98
C LEU A 236 12.24 11.86 -2.16
N LYS A 237 11.96 12.24 -3.41
CA LYS A 237 11.53 13.58 -3.76
C LYS A 237 10.61 13.52 -4.96
N VAL A 238 9.46 14.15 -4.82
CA VAL A 238 8.49 14.31 -5.90
C VAL A 238 9.07 15.08 -7.09
N SER A 239 8.44 14.91 -8.26
CA SER A 239 8.77 15.63 -9.48
C SER A 239 8.50 17.14 -9.34
N SER A 240 9.33 17.97 -9.97
CA SER A 240 9.12 19.43 -10.02
C SER A 240 8.22 19.89 -11.16
N VAL A 241 7.65 18.96 -11.94
CA VAL A 241 6.73 19.28 -13.03
C VAL A 241 5.44 19.85 -12.46
N ASP A 242 5.08 21.05 -12.90
CA ASP A 242 3.89 21.80 -12.45
C ASP A 242 2.91 22.12 -13.60
N ASP A 243 3.33 21.91 -14.84
CA ASP A 243 2.49 22.00 -16.04
C ASP A 243 1.76 20.66 -16.28
N PRO A 244 0.41 20.62 -16.18
CA PRO A 244 -0.35 19.41 -16.46
C PRO A 244 -0.06 18.80 -17.85
N ALA A 245 0.30 19.61 -18.85
CA ALA A 245 0.60 19.08 -20.19
C ALA A 245 1.85 18.18 -20.21
N LEU A 246 2.76 18.38 -19.26
CA LEU A 246 3.99 17.60 -19.08
C LEU A 246 3.83 16.48 -18.04
N ALA A 247 2.71 16.42 -17.32
CA ALA A 247 2.48 15.48 -16.24
C ALA A 247 2.21 14.05 -16.74
N THR A 248 2.72 13.07 -16.01
CA THR A 248 2.35 11.66 -16.10
C THR A 248 1.25 11.39 -15.08
N VAL A 249 0.09 10.91 -15.55
CA VAL A 249 -1.05 10.58 -14.70
C VAL A 249 -1.05 9.07 -14.39
N CYS A 250 -1.11 8.72 -13.12
CA CYS A 250 -1.41 7.38 -12.63
C CYS A 250 -2.92 7.13 -12.69
N GLU A 251 -3.31 6.09 -13.43
CA GLU A 251 -4.70 5.66 -13.56
C GLU A 251 -4.88 4.30 -12.86
N PRO A 252 -5.91 4.12 -12.01
CA PRO A 252 -6.28 2.79 -11.51
C PRO A 252 -6.50 1.80 -12.67
N VAL A 253 -6.17 0.54 -12.48
CA VAL A 253 -6.46 -0.48 -13.51
C VAL A 253 -7.90 -0.97 -13.42
N GLU A 254 -8.44 -1.03 -12.20
CA GLU A 254 -9.79 -1.52 -11.94
C GLU A 254 -10.86 -0.48 -12.26
N ARG A 255 -11.73 -0.82 -13.22
CA ARG A 255 -12.80 0.05 -13.69
C ARG A 255 -14.01 0.13 -12.77
N ALA A 256 -14.21 -0.87 -11.92
CA ALA A 256 -15.39 -0.99 -11.07
C ALA A 256 -15.47 0.15 -10.04
N ASN A 257 -14.32 0.62 -9.54
CA ASN A 257 -14.27 1.52 -8.38
C ASN A 257 -13.85 2.96 -8.74
N SER A 258 -13.71 3.29 -10.04
CA SER A 258 -13.26 4.61 -10.48
C SER A 258 -13.93 5.03 -11.79
N ASN A 259 -14.30 6.32 -11.91
CA ASN A 259 -14.84 6.87 -13.15
C ASN A 259 -13.72 7.23 -14.15
N HIS A 260 -13.28 6.24 -14.92
CA HIS A 260 -12.22 6.40 -15.93
C HIS A 260 -12.54 7.43 -17.02
N LEU A 261 -13.81 7.53 -17.42
CA LEU A 261 -14.22 8.50 -18.44
C LEU A 261 -14.06 9.92 -17.94
N PHE A 262 -14.44 10.17 -16.68
CA PHE A 262 -14.25 11.46 -16.05
C PHE A 262 -12.77 11.80 -15.90
N THR A 263 -11.96 10.87 -15.36
CA THR A 263 -10.50 11.07 -15.22
C THR A 263 -9.82 11.34 -16.58
N ALA A 264 -10.19 10.61 -17.63
CA ALA A 264 -9.63 10.80 -18.97
C ALA A 264 -10.08 12.13 -19.60
N GLY A 265 -11.36 12.51 -19.44
CA GLY A 265 -11.87 13.80 -19.90
C GLY A 265 -11.18 14.97 -19.21
N LEU A 266 -11.02 14.89 -17.89
CA LEU A 266 -10.31 15.86 -17.07
C LEU A 266 -8.85 16.00 -17.51
N ALA A 267 -8.11 14.87 -17.61
CA ALA A 267 -6.72 14.86 -18.08
C ALA A 267 -6.59 15.51 -19.48
N ASN A 268 -7.49 15.17 -20.40
CA ASN A 268 -7.49 15.74 -21.74
C ASN A 268 -7.74 17.26 -21.74
N SER A 269 -8.69 17.73 -20.92
CA SER A 269 -9.02 19.16 -20.76
C SER A 269 -7.84 19.99 -20.25
N MET A 270 -6.99 19.38 -19.42
CA MET A 270 -5.79 20.02 -18.85
C MET A 270 -4.58 19.93 -19.78
N GLY A 271 -4.74 19.39 -20.99
CA GLY A 271 -3.63 19.30 -21.93
C GLY A 271 -2.69 18.11 -21.69
N VAL A 272 -3.00 17.18 -20.79
CA VAL A 272 -2.19 15.96 -20.58
C VAL A 272 -2.13 15.19 -21.90
N ARG A 273 -0.92 14.91 -22.39
CA ARG A 273 -0.71 14.13 -23.64
C ARG A 273 0.07 12.84 -23.44
N LYS A 274 0.75 12.67 -22.31
CA LYS A 274 1.46 11.42 -21.99
C LYS A 274 0.47 10.28 -21.82
N GLN A 275 0.89 9.06 -22.19
CA GLN A 275 0.10 7.88 -21.88
C GLN A 275 0.02 7.70 -20.35
N PRO A 276 -1.15 7.38 -19.79
CA PRO A 276 -1.29 7.20 -18.36
C PRO A 276 -0.50 5.97 -17.89
N MET A 277 0.13 6.10 -16.73
CA MET A 277 0.75 4.97 -16.03
C MET A 277 -0.34 4.17 -15.32
N ARG A 278 -0.70 3.03 -15.91
CA ARG A 278 -1.70 2.13 -15.34
C ARG A 278 -1.03 1.16 -14.38
N VAL A 279 -1.31 1.31 -13.09
CA VAL A 279 -0.77 0.46 -12.03
C VAL A 279 -1.86 0.17 -10.99
N TYR A 280 -1.88 -1.07 -10.50
CA TYR A 280 -2.68 -1.45 -9.33
C TYR A 280 -2.09 -0.82 -8.07
N SER A 281 -2.81 -0.92 -6.95
CA SER A 281 -2.26 -0.69 -5.62
C SER A 281 -1.80 0.76 -5.32
N MET A 282 -1.37 1.00 -4.10
CA MET A 282 -0.71 2.18 -3.54
C MET A 282 0.65 2.43 -4.18
N VAL A 283 1.10 1.57 -5.09
CA VAL A 283 2.22 1.84 -6.02
C VAL A 283 2.03 3.17 -6.78
N LYS A 284 0.78 3.64 -6.94
CA LYS A 284 0.48 5.00 -7.44
C LYS A 284 1.09 6.11 -6.56
N TYR A 285 0.93 5.99 -5.24
CA TYR A 285 1.56 6.92 -4.29
C TYR A 285 3.08 6.79 -4.31
N ALA A 286 3.61 5.55 -4.39
CA ALA A 286 5.04 5.30 -4.53
C ALA A 286 5.63 6.00 -5.77
N ALA A 287 4.93 5.92 -6.91
CA ALA A 287 5.35 6.56 -8.15
C ALA A 287 5.38 8.08 -8.04
N ILE A 288 4.42 8.68 -7.34
CA ILE A 288 4.43 10.13 -7.08
C ILE A 288 5.59 10.50 -6.15
N ALA A 289 5.73 9.82 -5.02
CA ALA A 289 6.75 10.11 -4.02
C ALA A 289 8.18 10.01 -4.59
N ARG A 290 8.43 9.09 -5.52
CA ARG A 290 9.72 8.95 -6.23
C ARG A 290 9.88 9.89 -7.44
N GLY A 291 8.83 10.62 -7.82
CA GLY A 291 8.83 11.51 -8.98
C GLY A 291 8.85 10.77 -10.33
N ASP A 292 8.22 9.60 -10.40
CA ASP A 292 7.94 8.86 -11.63
C ASP A 292 6.59 9.20 -12.26
N ALA A 293 5.68 9.71 -11.42
CA ALA A 293 4.41 10.27 -11.84
C ALA A 293 4.15 11.59 -11.12
N GLU A 294 3.30 12.40 -11.71
CA GLU A 294 2.98 13.74 -11.20
C GLU A 294 1.59 13.80 -10.59
N VAL A 295 0.66 12.96 -11.05
CA VAL A 295 -0.75 13.05 -10.66
C VAL A 295 -1.35 11.67 -10.47
N PHE A 296 -2.11 11.47 -9.40
CA PHE A 296 -3.04 10.36 -9.23
C PHE A 296 -4.39 10.96 -8.86
N MET A 297 -5.44 10.53 -9.55
CA MET A 297 -6.81 10.94 -9.27
C MET A 297 -7.71 9.70 -9.22
N LYS A 298 -8.55 9.61 -8.19
CA LYS A 298 -9.57 8.57 -8.04
C LYS A 298 -10.90 9.23 -7.72
N PHE A 299 -11.89 9.01 -8.58
CA PHE A 299 -13.26 9.48 -8.37
C PHE A 299 -14.15 8.25 -8.21
N ALA A 300 -14.50 7.95 -6.96
CA ALA A 300 -15.31 6.79 -6.62
C ALA A 300 -16.73 6.90 -7.22
N GLN A 301 -17.33 5.76 -7.53
CA GLN A 301 -18.76 5.71 -7.88
C GLN A 301 -19.60 5.95 -6.61
N SER A 302 -20.85 6.40 -6.77
CA SER A 302 -21.69 6.91 -5.66
C SER A 302 -21.95 5.93 -4.51
N SER A 303 -21.82 4.63 -4.73
CA SER A 303 -22.00 3.59 -3.70
C SER A 303 -20.69 3.10 -3.07
N TYR A 304 -19.53 3.47 -3.63
CA TYR A 304 -18.24 2.98 -3.16
C TYR A 304 -17.64 3.92 -2.11
N LYS A 305 -17.17 3.34 -1.00
CA LYS A 305 -16.46 4.07 0.05
C LYS A 305 -15.01 3.63 0.08
N GLU A 306 -14.10 4.60 0.04
CA GLU A 306 -12.66 4.37 0.17
C GLU A 306 -12.32 3.87 1.58
N LYS A 307 -11.51 2.82 1.67
CA LYS A 307 -11.02 2.28 2.94
C LYS A 307 -9.77 3.05 3.37
N ILE A 308 -9.54 3.19 4.68
CA ILE A 308 -8.38 3.92 5.19
C ILE A 308 -7.05 3.24 4.86
N TRP A 309 -7.03 1.91 4.76
CA TRP A 309 -5.82 1.15 4.49
C TRP A 309 -5.33 1.31 3.05
N ASP A 310 -6.21 1.64 2.09
CA ASP A 310 -5.86 1.94 0.69
C ASP A 310 -5.09 3.25 0.50
N HIS A 311 -4.94 4.06 1.55
CA HIS A 311 -4.47 5.44 1.45
C HIS A 311 -3.49 5.88 2.54
N ALA A 312 -3.67 5.45 3.79
CA ALA A 312 -2.97 6.03 4.94
C ALA A 312 -1.44 6.07 4.76
N ALA A 313 -0.83 4.93 4.38
CA ALA A 313 0.61 4.86 4.19
C ALA A 313 1.08 5.74 3.01
N GLY A 314 0.38 5.68 1.88
CA GLY A 314 0.71 6.44 0.68
C GLY A 314 0.64 7.96 0.87
N VAL A 315 -0.37 8.44 1.61
CA VAL A 315 -0.59 9.87 1.89
C VAL A 315 0.62 10.48 2.60
N VAL A 316 1.01 9.93 3.74
CA VAL A 316 2.14 10.48 4.52
C VAL A 316 3.46 10.35 3.76
N ILE A 317 3.65 9.28 2.97
CA ILE A 317 4.85 9.13 2.14
C ILE A 317 4.93 10.23 1.07
N VAL A 318 3.83 10.53 0.39
CA VAL A 318 3.80 11.58 -0.65
C VAL A 318 3.98 12.98 -0.04
N GLU A 319 3.29 13.28 1.06
CA GLU A 319 3.40 14.59 1.74
C GLU A 319 4.83 14.85 2.22
N GLU A 320 5.46 13.88 2.88
CA GLU A 320 6.84 14.02 3.38
C GLU A 320 7.89 13.97 2.25
N ALA A 321 7.54 13.48 1.06
CA ALA A 321 8.36 13.61 -0.15
C ALA A 321 8.25 14.99 -0.83
N GLY A 322 7.36 15.86 -0.34
CA GLY A 322 7.10 17.21 -0.86
C GLY A 322 5.87 17.33 -1.77
N GLY A 323 5.08 16.27 -1.89
CA GLY A 323 3.83 16.27 -2.65
C GLY A 323 2.63 16.75 -1.84
N VAL A 324 1.45 16.64 -2.44
CA VAL A 324 0.17 17.07 -1.84
C VAL A 324 -0.87 16.00 -2.08
N VAL A 325 -1.63 15.63 -1.04
CA VAL A 325 -2.77 14.71 -1.15
C VAL A 325 -4.00 15.29 -0.45
N THR A 326 -5.10 15.43 -1.18
CA THR A 326 -6.38 15.94 -0.65
C THR A 326 -7.56 15.20 -1.28
N ASP A 327 -8.77 15.48 -0.79
CA ASP A 327 -9.97 15.21 -1.56
C ASP A 327 -10.07 16.15 -2.78
N ALA A 328 -10.99 15.90 -3.71
CA ALA A 328 -11.10 16.74 -4.90
C ALA A 328 -11.71 18.14 -4.64
N GLY A 329 -12.05 18.45 -3.38
CA GLY A 329 -12.39 19.78 -2.89
C GLY A 329 -11.18 20.53 -2.31
N GLY A 330 -10.00 19.90 -2.22
CA GLY A 330 -8.77 20.47 -1.68
C GLY A 330 -8.61 20.33 -0.17
N ARG A 331 -9.41 19.49 0.50
CA ARG A 331 -9.36 19.27 1.95
C ARG A 331 -8.54 18.02 2.27
N ASN A 332 -7.80 18.06 3.38
CA ASN A 332 -7.05 16.90 3.85
C ASN A 332 -8.00 15.72 4.14
N LEU A 333 -7.54 14.51 3.84
CA LEU A 333 -8.29 13.29 4.12
C LEU A 333 -8.42 13.07 5.64
N ASP A 334 -9.64 12.73 6.09
CA ASP A 334 -9.96 12.52 7.50
C ASP A 334 -9.97 11.02 7.86
N PHE A 335 -8.94 10.58 8.57
CA PHE A 335 -8.79 9.20 9.03
C PHE A 335 -9.43 8.94 10.41
N SER A 336 -10.23 9.88 10.93
CA SER A 336 -10.87 9.77 12.25
C SER A 336 -12.22 9.05 12.24
N LYS A 337 -12.75 8.69 11.05
CA LYS A 337 -14.13 8.23 10.85
C LYS A 337 -14.32 6.72 10.88
N GLY A 338 -13.28 5.99 11.31
CA GLY A 338 -13.27 4.53 11.36
C GLY A 338 -12.65 3.93 10.11
N VAL A 339 -13.19 2.81 9.63
CA VAL A 339 -12.64 2.04 8.50
C VAL A 339 -12.69 2.78 7.15
N TYR A 340 -13.65 3.68 6.98
CA TYR A 340 -13.86 4.38 5.71
C TYR A 340 -13.43 5.85 5.79
N LEU A 341 -12.96 6.38 4.66
CA LEU A 341 -12.82 7.82 4.46
C LEU A 341 -14.21 8.41 4.19
N GLU A 342 -14.81 9.02 5.22
CA GLU A 342 -16.12 9.66 5.11
C GLU A 342 -16.01 11.16 4.82
N GLY A 343 -17.01 11.68 4.10
CA GLY A 343 -17.12 13.12 3.83
C GLY A 343 -16.19 13.65 2.73
N LEU A 344 -15.61 12.78 1.91
CA LEU A 344 -14.82 13.15 0.73
C LEU A 344 -15.63 14.02 -0.22
N ASP A 345 -15.06 15.13 -0.67
CA ASP A 345 -15.60 15.90 -1.78
C ASP A 345 -15.17 15.25 -3.11
N ARG A 346 -16.11 14.49 -3.72
CA ARG A 346 -16.03 13.76 -5.01
C ARG A 346 -15.01 12.64 -5.10
N GLY A 347 -13.74 12.87 -4.76
CA GLY A 347 -12.65 11.93 -5.01
C GLY A 347 -11.38 12.27 -4.23
N ILE A 348 -10.29 11.58 -4.56
CA ILE A 348 -8.96 11.77 -3.97
C ILE A 348 -7.99 12.19 -5.06
N ILE A 349 -7.15 13.17 -4.75
CA ILE A 349 -6.13 13.71 -5.65
C ILE A 349 -4.80 13.73 -4.92
N ALA A 350 -3.80 13.07 -5.50
CA ALA A 350 -2.40 13.19 -5.10
C ALA A 350 -1.60 13.82 -6.25
N CYS A 351 -0.73 14.77 -5.91
CA CYS A 351 0.09 15.50 -6.88
C CYS A 351 1.53 15.66 -6.40
N SER A 352 2.45 15.79 -7.34
CA SER A 352 3.87 16.05 -7.06
C SER A 352 4.15 17.45 -6.50
N GLY A 353 3.19 18.36 -6.49
CA GLY A 353 3.37 19.67 -5.88
C GLY A 353 2.10 20.54 -5.86
N GLN A 354 2.13 21.58 -5.03
CA GLN A 354 0.99 22.47 -4.77
C GLN A 354 0.47 23.18 -6.03
N VAL A 355 1.37 23.71 -6.87
CA VAL A 355 0.98 24.45 -8.09
C VAL A 355 0.24 23.54 -9.07
N LEU A 356 0.72 22.31 -9.25
CA LEU A 356 0.03 21.33 -10.08
C LEU A 356 -1.32 20.98 -9.47
N HIS A 357 -1.34 20.69 -8.17
CA HIS A 357 -2.55 20.33 -7.43
C HIS A 357 -3.67 21.38 -7.57
N GLU A 358 -3.35 22.67 -7.42
CA GLU A 358 -4.32 23.76 -7.60
C GLU A 358 -4.90 23.81 -9.01
N LYS A 359 -4.08 23.59 -10.04
CA LYS A 359 -4.55 23.50 -11.44
C LYS A 359 -5.49 22.30 -11.63
N ILE A 360 -5.15 21.15 -11.06
CA ILE A 360 -5.99 19.94 -11.12
C ILE A 360 -7.34 20.20 -10.45
N ILE A 361 -7.35 20.73 -9.22
CA ILE A 361 -8.57 21.04 -8.47
C ILE A 361 -9.45 22.04 -9.25
N GLY A 362 -8.85 23.11 -9.79
CA GLY A 362 -9.58 24.08 -10.62
C GLY A 362 -10.26 23.44 -11.84
N ALA A 363 -9.56 22.51 -12.51
CA ALA A 363 -10.13 21.76 -13.63
C ALA A 363 -11.24 20.80 -13.20
N VAL A 364 -11.14 20.18 -12.02
CA VAL A 364 -12.22 19.35 -11.46
C VAL A 364 -13.47 20.19 -11.24
N TYR A 365 -13.37 21.36 -10.61
CA TYR A 365 -14.52 22.25 -10.40
C TYR A 365 -15.18 22.66 -11.72
N ALA A 366 -14.37 23.13 -12.69
CA ALA A 366 -14.90 23.52 -14.01
C ALA A 366 -15.59 22.34 -14.73
N SER A 367 -15.00 21.16 -14.66
CA SER A 367 -15.57 19.95 -15.30
C SER A 367 -16.84 19.49 -14.59
N TRP A 368 -16.86 19.52 -13.25
CA TRP A 368 -18.00 19.05 -12.45
C TRP A 368 -19.23 19.94 -12.59
N GLU A 369 -19.04 21.26 -12.66
CA GLU A 369 -20.15 22.21 -12.89
C GLU A 369 -20.70 22.14 -14.32
N SER A 370 -19.85 21.84 -15.30
CA SER A 370 -20.27 21.62 -16.69
C SER A 370 -20.90 20.23 -16.93
N SER A 371 -20.60 19.27 -16.07
CA SER A 371 -21.14 17.91 -16.09
C SER A 371 -22.37 17.84 -15.20
N SER A 372 -23.44 18.56 -15.54
CA SER A 372 -24.76 18.21 -15.01
C SER A 372 -25.17 16.84 -15.59
N LEU A 373 -24.66 15.78 -14.96
CA LEU A 373 -25.21 14.43 -14.97
C LEU A 373 -26.35 14.34 -13.97
#